data_AF-A0A845WR06-F1
#
_entry.id   AF-A0A845WR06-F1
#
_cell.length_a   1.000
_cell.length_b   1.000
_cell.length_c   1.000
_cell.angle_alpha   90.00
_cell.angle_beta   90.00
_cell.angle_gamma   90.00
#
_symmetry.space_group_name_H-M   'P 1'
#
loop_
_entity.id
_entity.type
_entity.pdbx_description
1 polymer ?
#
loop_
_entity_poly.entity_id
_entity_poly.type
_entity_poly.pdbx_seq_one_letter_code
_entity_poly.pdbx_strand_id
1 'polypeptide(L)'
;MVLKLQRPILVGGIVLSFGLWLAQSAYDSVMELGEYTLWGAIAFGTGFWFLQQRRSQNQESLPRSTPVDLAAVENTIAFTETIITQLDQESEARDASARLREQVAQLKTELDRKEITIAVTGDKGVGKTALIKALETLYSNSQPWPDLSVQFQETPGLFTVKDSGIEAQTTAMDIALGSDLVLFVTAGDLTDSELQALQQLSAPHQRSILVLNKQDQYLSTQRATVLQTLRQRVLGRLDPEDVVAIASNPAPVKVRQHQPDASVKEWLEPQTPDLTLLNDRLTQILTQEQQQLVWASTIRAMTRVQAQAKQELNHLRRDRALPIIEQYQWIAAAAAFANPVPALDLLATAAISAQLVTELGDIYQQKFSLSQAQEAAKTLGSLMVKLGLVELSTQAIGNMLKSHALTYVAGGAVQGVSAAYLTRLAGLSLIEYFQEQEQSETSPNPQQFNPEQLTQKLKQVFQQNQRAAFMQGFVKQAVAHLIPKSSQPQPLLKKPMRYAHATRTAVSGQLSA
;
A
#
# COMPACT_ATOMS: atom_id res chain seq x y z
N MET A 1 -31.01 -58.51 17.98
CA MET A 1 -29.89 -59.45 18.17
C MET A 1 -28.85 -59.13 17.10
N VAL A 2 -27.68 -58.64 17.55
CA VAL A 2 -26.33 -58.66 16.94
C VAL A 2 -26.04 -57.96 15.58
N LEU A 3 -25.42 -56.76 15.72
CA LEU A 3 -24.24 -56.17 15.04
C LEU A 3 -23.62 -56.81 13.78
N LYS A 4 -23.23 -55.97 12.79
CA LYS A 4 -21.80 -55.66 12.50
C LYS A 4 -21.57 -54.45 11.57
N LEU A 5 -20.49 -53.71 11.89
CA LEU A 5 -19.92 -52.50 11.29
C LEU A 5 -19.36 -52.70 9.85
N GLN A 6 -19.23 -51.59 9.07
CA GLN A 6 -17.95 -50.90 8.75
C GLN A 6 -18.10 -49.87 7.59
N ARG A 7 -17.54 -48.65 7.76
CA ARG A 7 -16.95 -47.80 6.66
C ARG A 7 -15.40 -47.97 6.75
N PRO A 8 -14.49 -47.29 5.98
CA PRO A 8 -14.57 -46.39 4.80
C PRO A 8 -13.40 -46.61 3.76
N ILE A 9 -13.17 -45.63 2.86
CA ILE A 9 -11.91 -45.26 2.14
C ILE A 9 -11.71 -45.88 0.74
N LEU A 10 -12.08 -45.15 -0.33
CA LEU A 10 -11.49 -45.36 -1.68
C LEU A 10 -11.81 -44.21 -2.66
N VAL A 11 -11.36 -42.98 -2.37
CA VAL A 11 -11.36 -41.90 -3.40
C VAL A 11 -10.05 -41.08 -3.39
N GLY A 12 -9.24 -41.12 -2.34
CA GLY A 12 -7.94 -40.45 -2.30
C GLY A 12 -6.80 -41.16 -3.07
N GLY A 13 -6.94 -42.46 -3.34
CA GLY A 13 -5.88 -43.26 -3.98
C GLY A 13 -5.76 -43.03 -5.49
N ILE A 14 -6.88 -42.80 -6.20
CA ILE A 14 -6.87 -42.79 -7.67
C ILE A 14 -6.24 -41.50 -8.21
N VAL A 15 -6.43 -40.35 -7.56
CA VAL A 15 -5.83 -39.07 -7.99
C VAL A 15 -4.32 -39.04 -7.72
N LEU A 16 -3.87 -39.62 -6.60
CA LEU A 16 -2.44 -39.68 -6.28
C LEU A 16 -1.71 -40.70 -7.14
N SER A 17 -2.34 -41.84 -7.45
CA SER A 17 -1.80 -42.84 -8.37
C SER A 17 -1.80 -42.38 -9.82
N PHE A 18 -2.80 -41.60 -10.25
CA PHE A 18 -2.81 -41.00 -11.60
C PHE A 18 -1.78 -39.86 -11.72
N GLY A 19 -1.59 -39.07 -10.65
CA GLY A 19 -0.55 -38.04 -10.57
C GLY A 19 0.87 -38.60 -10.55
N LEU A 20 1.09 -39.71 -9.82
CA LEU A 20 2.38 -40.43 -9.82
C LEU A 20 2.63 -41.15 -11.15
N TRP A 21 1.61 -41.71 -11.79
CA TRP A 21 1.74 -42.30 -13.13
C TRP A 21 2.07 -41.25 -14.21
N LEU A 22 1.46 -40.06 -14.14
CA LEU A 22 1.81 -38.92 -15.01
C LEU A 22 3.23 -38.42 -14.75
N ALA A 23 3.63 -38.26 -13.48
CA ALA A 23 4.97 -37.85 -13.11
C ALA A 23 6.04 -38.87 -13.52
N GLN A 24 5.72 -40.17 -13.45
CA GLN A 24 6.64 -41.24 -13.83
C GLN A 24 6.72 -41.43 -15.35
N SER A 25 5.61 -41.29 -16.08
CA SER A 25 5.62 -41.24 -17.54
C SER A 25 6.40 -40.04 -18.09
N ALA A 26 6.39 -38.92 -17.36
CA ALA A 26 7.21 -37.75 -17.68
C ALA A 26 8.69 -37.96 -17.35
N TYR A 27 9.02 -38.82 -16.38
CA TYR A 27 10.41 -39.12 -16.01
C TYR A 27 11.06 -40.13 -16.97
N ASP A 28 10.33 -41.17 -17.37
CA ASP A 28 10.84 -42.18 -18.30
C ASP A 28 10.93 -41.66 -19.75
N SER A 29 10.12 -40.66 -20.13
CA SER A 29 10.19 -40.02 -21.45
C SER A 29 11.28 -38.94 -21.56
N VAL A 30 11.94 -38.56 -20.46
CA VAL A 30 12.99 -37.52 -20.41
C VAL A 30 14.39 -38.09 -20.68
N MET A 31 14.57 -39.42 -20.67
CA MET A 31 15.87 -40.05 -20.92
C MET A 31 16.12 -40.47 -22.38
N GLU A 32 15.13 -40.43 -23.27
CA GLU A 32 15.28 -40.98 -24.63
C GLU A 32 15.01 -40.01 -25.79
N LEU A 33 14.69 -38.74 -25.54
CA LEU A 33 14.47 -37.75 -26.61
C LEU A 33 15.21 -36.44 -26.31
N GLY A 34 16.36 -36.32 -26.98
CA GLY A 34 17.34 -35.24 -26.82
C GLY A 34 16.85 -33.85 -27.23
N GLU A 35 17.65 -32.86 -26.79
CA GLU A 35 17.78 -31.42 -27.12
C GLU A 35 16.51 -30.58 -27.43
N TYR A 36 15.51 -31.10 -28.12
CA TYR A 36 14.28 -30.42 -28.52
C TYR A 36 13.26 -30.20 -27.38
N THR A 37 13.30 -31.00 -26.31
CA THR A 37 12.42 -30.86 -25.14
C THR A 37 12.82 -29.67 -24.26
N LEU A 38 14.12 -29.38 -24.15
CA LEU A 38 14.64 -28.22 -23.42
C LEU A 38 14.25 -26.92 -24.12
N TRP A 39 14.39 -26.87 -25.46
CA TRP A 39 13.94 -25.72 -26.25
C TRP A 39 12.42 -25.56 -26.24
N GLY A 40 11.66 -26.67 -26.23
CA GLY A 40 10.19 -26.64 -26.08
C GLY A 40 9.75 -26.05 -24.74
N ALA A 41 10.33 -26.51 -23.62
CA ALA A 41 10.01 -25.99 -22.29
C ALA A 41 10.40 -24.51 -22.13
N ILE A 42 11.55 -24.10 -22.71
CA ILE A 42 11.96 -22.69 -22.74
C ILE A 42 11.03 -21.86 -23.63
N ALA A 43 10.62 -22.35 -24.81
CA ALA A 43 9.71 -21.65 -25.71
C ALA A 43 8.29 -21.51 -25.12
N PHE A 44 7.79 -22.54 -24.42
CA PHE A 44 6.50 -22.47 -23.71
C PHE A 44 6.58 -21.60 -22.46
N GLY A 45 7.66 -21.67 -21.69
CA GLY A 45 7.86 -20.83 -20.50
C GLY A 45 8.01 -19.34 -20.87
N THR A 46 8.83 -19.03 -21.87
CA THR A 46 9.00 -17.66 -22.39
C THR A 46 7.75 -17.17 -23.11
N GLY A 47 7.10 -18.01 -23.91
CA GLY A 47 5.85 -17.68 -24.59
C GLY A 47 4.70 -17.40 -23.63
N PHE A 48 4.54 -18.21 -22.58
CA PHE A 48 3.52 -18.03 -21.55
C PHE A 48 3.81 -16.80 -20.68
N TRP A 49 5.06 -16.57 -20.29
CA TRP A 49 5.47 -15.36 -19.57
C TRP A 49 5.24 -14.09 -20.40
N PHE A 50 5.57 -14.10 -21.69
CA PHE A 50 5.36 -12.97 -22.61
C PHE A 50 3.87 -12.72 -22.91
N LEU A 51 3.06 -13.79 -23.00
CA LEU A 51 1.59 -13.69 -23.14
C LEU A 51 0.92 -13.21 -21.84
N GLN A 52 1.45 -13.58 -20.68
CA GLN A 52 0.96 -13.10 -19.38
C GLN A 52 1.34 -11.62 -19.17
N GLN A 53 2.53 -11.21 -19.59
CA GLN A 53 2.96 -9.80 -19.58
C GLN A 53 2.14 -8.94 -20.56
N ARG A 54 1.78 -9.46 -21.75
CA ARG A 54 0.85 -8.80 -22.68
C ARG A 54 -0.59 -8.74 -22.16
N ARG A 55 -1.05 -9.74 -21.39
CA ARG A 55 -2.38 -9.72 -20.75
C ARG A 55 -2.46 -8.73 -19.59
N SER A 56 -1.38 -8.54 -18.83
CA SER A 56 -1.29 -7.45 -17.84
C SER A 56 -1.17 -6.06 -18.48
N GLN A 57 -0.80 -5.99 -19.76
CA GLN A 57 -0.81 -4.76 -20.57
C GLN A 57 -2.14 -4.52 -21.31
N ASN A 58 -3.14 -5.41 -21.21
CA ASN A 58 -4.48 -5.09 -21.69
C ASN A 58 -5.07 -4.05 -20.73
N GLN A 59 -4.89 -2.80 -21.15
CA GLN A 59 -5.16 -1.56 -20.44
C GLN A 59 -6.57 -1.56 -19.85
N GLU A 60 -6.66 -1.51 -18.53
CA GLU A 60 -7.61 -0.57 -17.94
C GLU A 60 -7.23 0.80 -18.51
N SER A 61 -8.12 1.35 -19.35
CA SER A 61 -7.98 2.70 -19.86
C SER A 61 -8.02 3.65 -18.66
N LEU A 62 -6.85 4.06 -18.17
CA LEU A 62 -6.76 5.16 -17.23
C LEU A 62 -7.43 6.38 -17.88
N PRO A 63 -8.28 7.11 -17.15
CA PRO A 63 -8.99 8.23 -17.70
C PRO A 63 -7.97 9.28 -18.19
N ARG A 64 -8.22 9.84 -19.37
CA ARG A 64 -7.56 11.07 -19.83
C ARG A 64 -7.65 12.11 -18.71
N SER A 65 -6.64 12.95 -18.55
CA SER A 65 -6.74 14.11 -17.65
C SER A 65 -7.90 14.99 -18.12
N THR A 66 -9.07 14.84 -17.49
CA THR A 66 -10.19 15.73 -17.73
C THR A 66 -9.81 17.11 -17.21
N PRO A 67 -10.15 18.18 -17.93
CA PRO A 67 -9.91 19.54 -17.45
C PRO A 67 -10.55 19.67 -16.07
N VAL A 68 -9.74 20.14 -15.12
CA VAL A 68 -10.20 20.40 -13.76
C VAL A 68 -10.98 21.70 -13.75
N ASP A 69 -12.08 21.73 -13.02
CA ASP A 69 -12.85 22.94 -12.76
C ASP A 69 -12.77 23.35 -11.28
N LEU A 70 -13.19 24.58 -11.00
CA LEU A 70 -13.21 25.11 -9.63
C LEU A 70 -14.11 24.26 -8.71
N ALA A 71 -15.21 23.72 -9.23
CA ALA A 71 -16.12 22.88 -8.45
C ALA A 71 -15.43 21.60 -7.94
N ALA A 72 -14.59 20.95 -8.75
CA ALA A 72 -13.81 19.80 -8.32
C ALA A 72 -12.83 20.14 -7.18
N VAL A 73 -12.20 21.32 -7.25
CA VAL A 73 -11.33 21.83 -6.20
C VAL A 73 -12.12 22.07 -4.92
N GLU A 74 -13.22 22.83 -4.98
CA GLU A 74 -14.08 23.15 -3.84
C GLU A 74 -14.62 21.88 -3.16
N ASN A 75 -15.02 20.88 -3.95
CA ASN A 75 -15.48 19.59 -3.43
C ASN A 75 -14.37 18.84 -2.69
N THR A 76 -13.14 18.83 -3.24
CA THR A 76 -11.99 18.17 -2.60
C THR A 76 -11.59 18.88 -1.31
N ILE A 77 -11.68 20.21 -1.30
CA ILE A 77 -11.47 21.04 -0.11
C ILE A 77 -12.51 20.72 0.97
N ALA A 78 -13.81 20.79 0.64
CA ALA A 78 -14.89 20.53 1.58
C ALA A 78 -14.80 19.12 2.18
N PHE A 79 -14.43 18.14 1.35
CA PHE A 79 -14.19 16.77 1.79
C PHE A 79 -13.00 16.68 2.77
N THR A 80 -11.88 17.32 2.45
CA THR A 80 -10.68 17.34 3.31
C THR A 80 -10.99 18.02 4.66
N GLU A 81 -11.72 19.13 4.66
CA GLU A 81 -12.14 19.83 5.88
C GLU A 81 -13.10 19.00 6.75
N THR A 82 -13.94 18.17 6.13
CA THR A 82 -14.82 17.24 6.84
C THR A 82 -14.00 16.22 7.64
N ILE A 83 -12.99 15.60 7.02
CA ILE A 83 -12.11 14.62 7.68
C ILE A 83 -11.30 15.29 8.79
N ILE A 84 -10.76 16.49 8.56
CA ILE A 84 -10.01 17.21 9.59
C ILE A 84 -10.92 17.59 10.76
N THR A 85 -12.19 17.95 10.50
CA THR A 85 -13.18 18.21 11.55
C THR A 85 -13.50 16.96 12.37
N GLN A 86 -13.63 15.81 11.71
CA GLN A 86 -13.80 14.52 12.38
C GLN A 86 -12.59 14.18 13.27
N LEU A 87 -11.37 14.40 12.77
CA LEU A 87 -10.14 14.26 13.55
C LEU A 87 -10.12 15.19 14.78
N ASP A 88 -10.58 16.42 14.64
CA ASP A 88 -10.65 17.41 15.75
C ASP A 88 -11.69 17.03 16.81
N GLN A 89 -12.80 16.40 16.41
CA GLN A 89 -13.83 15.90 17.33
C GLN A 89 -13.37 14.65 18.09
N GLU A 90 -12.57 13.81 17.44
CA GLU A 90 -12.11 12.56 18.01
C GLU A 90 -10.80 12.72 18.80
N SER A 91 -9.90 13.61 18.39
CA SER A 91 -8.57 13.76 19.00
C SER A 91 -8.58 14.69 20.21
N GLU A 92 -7.93 14.28 21.30
CA GLU A 92 -7.55 15.20 22.38
C GLU A 92 -6.32 16.06 21.99
N ALA A 93 -5.48 15.57 21.08
CA ALA A 93 -4.29 16.24 20.56
C ALA A 93 -4.64 17.13 19.37
N ARG A 94 -4.94 18.41 19.65
CA ARG A 94 -5.36 19.42 18.66
C ARG A 94 -4.23 19.92 17.74
N ASP A 95 -2.99 19.57 18.02
CA ASP A 95 -1.84 20.06 17.26
C ASP A 95 -1.79 19.49 15.83
N ALA A 96 -2.17 18.22 15.64
CA ALA A 96 -2.17 17.57 14.33
C ALA A 96 -3.26 18.13 13.42
N SER A 97 -4.49 18.30 13.93
CA SER A 97 -5.59 18.90 13.19
C SER A 97 -5.31 20.37 12.84
N ALA A 98 -4.67 21.14 13.74
CA ALA A 98 -4.26 22.52 13.48
C ALA A 98 -3.26 22.64 12.31
N ARG A 99 -2.22 21.79 12.28
CA ARG A 99 -1.23 21.77 11.18
C ARG A 99 -1.87 21.44 9.83
N LEU A 100 -2.81 20.47 9.81
CA LEU A 100 -3.52 20.11 8.57
C LEU A 100 -4.44 21.24 8.11
N ARG A 101 -5.13 21.94 9.01
CA ARG A 101 -5.93 23.14 8.67
C ARG A 101 -5.06 24.26 8.10
N GLU A 102 -3.86 24.46 8.65
CA GLU A 102 -2.91 25.45 8.14
C GLU A 102 -2.49 25.12 6.70
N GLN A 103 -2.17 23.86 6.41
CA GLN A 103 -1.88 23.42 5.03
C GLN A 103 -3.06 23.65 4.08
N VAL A 104 -4.29 23.33 4.51
CA VAL A 104 -5.50 23.61 3.70
C VAL A 104 -5.66 25.11 3.46
N ALA A 105 -5.45 25.95 4.47
CA ALA A 105 -5.55 27.40 4.35
C ALA A 105 -4.49 27.96 3.40
N GLN A 106 -3.24 27.49 3.46
CA GLN A 106 -2.17 27.86 2.52
C GLN A 106 -2.55 27.51 1.08
N LEU A 107 -2.98 26.27 0.83
CA LEU A 107 -3.39 25.82 -0.50
C LEU A 107 -4.60 26.59 -1.05
N LYS A 108 -5.52 27.05 -0.18
CA LYS A 108 -6.64 27.95 -0.56
C LYS A 108 -6.14 29.31 -1.05
N THR A 109 -5.12 29.88 -0.41
CA THR A 109 -4.56 31.18 -0.84
C THR A 109 -3.80 31.11 -2.16
N GLU A 110 -3.34 29.91 -2.53
CA GLU A 110 -2.57 29.66 -3.74
C GLU A 110 -3.43 29.33 -4.98
N LEU A 111 -4.76 29.30 -4.86
CA LEU A 111 -5.66 28.92 -5.95
C LEU A 111 -5.57 29.81 -7.18
N ASP A 112 -5.30 31.10 -6.99
CA ASP A 112 -5.21 32.11 -8.06
C ASP A 112 -3.75 32.52 -8.31
N ARG A 113 -2.77 31.71 -7.87
CA ARG A 113 -1.36 32.05 -8.04
C ARG A 113 -1.00 32.17 -9.52
N LYS A 114 -0.14 33.14 -9.83
CA LYS A 114 0.45 33.32 -11.16
C LYS A 114 1.87 32.77 -11.26
N GLU A 115 2.14 31.73 -10.50
CA GLU A 115 3.41 31.00 -10.54
C GLU A 115 3.11 29.59 -11.02
N ILE A 116 3.91 29.06 -11.94
CA ILE A 116 3.79 27.70 -12.48
C ILE A 116 5.14 26.99 -12.36
N THR A 117 5.14 25.84 -11.71
CA THR A 117 6.33 25.00 -11.57
C THR A 117 6.28 23.87 -12.59
N ILE A 118 7.30 23.79 -13.45
CA ILE A 118 7.47 22.76 -14.46
C ILE A 118 8.61 21.83 -14.05
N ALA A 119 8.29 20.58 -13.72
CA ALA A 119 9.31 19.56 -13.46
C ALA A 119 9.88 19.03 -14.78
N VAL A 120 11.20 18.89 -14.86
CA VAL A 120 11.89 18.22 -15.96
C VAL A 120 12.46 16.90 -15.44
N THR A 121 11.86 15.79 -15.88
CA THR A 121 12.19 14.44 -15.42
C THR A 121 12.63 13.54 -16.57
N GLY A 122 13.17 12.36 -16.26
CA GLY A 122 13.77 11.44 -17.22
C GLY A 122 15.06 10.82 -16.71
N ASP A 123 15.63 9.90 -17.48
CA ASP A 123 16.82 9.17 -17.06
C ASP A 123 18.09 10.07 -17.03
N LYS A 124 19.19 9.53 -16.51
CA LYS A 124 20.49 10.20 -16.52
C LYS A 124 20.98 10.39 -17.95
N GLY A 125 21.45 11.60 -18.27
CA GLY A 125 22.10 11.89 -19.55
C GLY A 125 21.15 12.11 -20.74
N VAL A 126 19.83 12.12 -20.53
CA VAL A 126 18.85 12.47 -21.58
C VAL A 126 18.85 13.97 -21.94
N GLY A 127 19.51 14.81 -21.13
CA GLY A 127 19.71 16.24 -21.40
C GLY A 127 18.76 17.19 -20.66
N LYS A 128 18.26 16.79 -19.47
CA LYS A 128 17.37 17.59 -18.61
C LYS A 128 17.96 18.96 -18.25
N THR A 129 19.16 19.00 -17.65
CA THR A 129 19.85 20.27 -17.32
C THR A 129 20.06 21.18 -18.54
N ALA A 130 20.42 20.59 -19.69
CA ALA A 130 20.62 21.35 -20.92
C ALA A 130 19.31 21.94 -21.44
N LEU A 131 18.21 21.19 -21.35
CA LEU A 131 16.87 21.66 -21.69
C LEU A 131 16.45 22.85 -20.82
N ILE A 132 16.61 22.74 -19.49
CA ILE A 132 16.27 23.83 -18.56
C ILE A 132 17.02 25.10 -18.93
N LYS A 133 18.36 25.02 -19.05
CA LYS A 133 19.18 26.19 -19.41
C LYS A 133 18.78 26.83 -20.74
N ALA A 134 18.45 26.00 -21.73
CA ALA A 134 18.04 26.49 -23.04
C ALA A 134 16.67 27.19 -22.98
N LEU A 135 15.71 26.66 -22.20
CA LEU A 135 14.40 27.30 -21.96
C LEU A 135 14.53 28.59 -21.14
N GLU A 136 15.34 28.60 -20.08
CA GLU A 136 15.61 29.80 -19.28
C GLU A 136 16.22 30.91 -20.13
N THR A 137 17.16 30.57 -21.01
CA THR A 137 17.76 31.52 -21.96
C THR A 137 16.72 32.04 -22.96
N LEU A 138 15.87 31.15 -23.49
CA LEU A 138 14.80 31.50 -24.43
C LEU A 138 13.82 32.52 -23.80
N TYR A 139 13.38 32.26 -22.56
CA TYR A 139 12.38 33.09 -21.88
C TYR A 139 12.95 34.36 -21.28
N SER A 140 14.23 34.39 -20.89
CA SER A 140 14.89 35.63 -20.47
C SER A 140 14.96 36.66 -21.60
N ASN A 141 15.02 36.21 -22.86
CA ASN A 141 15.10 37.09 -24.02
C ASN A 141 13.74 37.51 -24.58
N SER A 142 12.69 36.72 -24.35
CA SER A 142 11.38 36.90 -25.00
C SER A 142 10.25 37.30 -24.05
N GLN A 143 10.39 37.02 -22.75
CA GLN A 143 9.36 37.21 -21.71
C GLN A 143 7.93 36.93 -22.22
N PRO A 144 7.63 35.67 -22.62
CA PRO A 144 6.40 35.35 -23.36
C PRO A 144 5.12 35.51 -22.53
N TRP A 145 5.23 35.49 -21.20
CA TRP A 145 4.10 35.67 -20.29
C TRP A 145 4.42 36.78 -19.26
N PRO A 146 3.95 38.03 -19.46
CA PRO A 146 4.32 39.15 -18.58
C PRO A 146 3.74 39.01 -17.16
N ASP A 147 2.62 38.33 -17.03
CA ASP A 147 1.88 38.18 -15.78
C ASP A 147 2.13 36.83 -15.08
N LEU A 148 2.90 35.92 -15.67
CA LEU A 148 3.09 34.55 -15.20
C LEU A 148 4.57 34.27 -14.92
N SER A 149 4.87 33.85 -13.70
CA SER A 149 6.19 33.34 -13.31
C SER A 149 6.27 31.85 -13.62
N VAL A 150 7.20 31.44 -14.48
CA VAL A 150 7.44 30.02 -14.80
C VAL A 150 8.78 29.59 -14.22
N GLN A 151 8.76 28.59 -13.35
CA GLN A 151 9.96 28.00 -12.75
C GLN A 151 10.19 26.59 -13.26
N PHE A 152 11.44 26.27 -13.54
CA PHE A 152 11.84 24.92 -13.93
C PHE A 152 12.54 24.21 -12.79
N GLN A 153 12.13 22.97 -12.52
CA GLN A 153 12.74 22.14 -11.49
C GLN A 153 13.30 20.86 -12.11
N GLU A 154 14.61 20.65 -12.00
CA GLU A 154 15.23 19.39 -12.44
C GLU A 154 15.00 18.29 -11.41
N THR A 155 14.56 17.11 -11.86
CA THR A 155 14.51 15.93 -10.99
C THR A 155 15.83 15.13 -11.04
N PRO A 156 16.16 14.35 -9.99
CA PRO A 156 17.15 13.28 -10.10
C PRO A 156 16.84 12.33 -11.26
N GLY A 157 17.84 11.57 -11.70
CA GLY A 157 17.66 10.54 -12.75
C GLY A 157 16.82 9.36 -12.23
N LEU A 158 15.84 8.93 -13.02
CA LEU A 158 14.83 7.95 -12.60
C LEU A 158 15.39 6.53 -12.28
N PHE A 159 16.50 6.11 -12.90
CA PHE A 159 16.95 4.70 -12.83
C PHE A 159 18.41 4.51 -12.37
N THR A 160 18.84 5.23 -11.34
CA THR A 160 20.23 5.11 -10.86
C THR A 160 20.45 3.85 -10.01
N VAL A 161 21.27 2.90 -10.47
CA VAL A 161 21.49 1.55 -9.88
C VAL A 161 22.40 1.54 -8.62
N LYS A 162 22.59 2.66 -7.91
CA LYS A 162 23.36 2.64 -6.65
C LYS A 162 22.42 2.50 -5.45
N ASP A 163 22.93 2.16 -4.26
CA ASP A 163 22.12 1.96 -3.04
C ASP A 163 21.18 3.14 -2.70
N SER A 164 21.45 4.34 -3.22
CA SER A 164 20.60 5.54 -3.17
C SER A 164 19.51 5.61 -4.27
N GLY A 165 19.32 4.55 -5.06
CA GLY A 165 18.54 4.54 -6.30
C GLY A 165 17.04 4.58 -6.09
N ILE A 166 16.55 3.85 -5.09
CA ILE A 166 15.13 3.82 -4.72
C ILE A 166 14.72 5.18 -4.14
N GLU A 167 15.55 5.77 -3.28
CA GLU A 167 15.31 7.09 -2.71
C GLU A 167 15.34 8.19 -3.78
N ALA A 168 16.32 8.14 -4.70
CA ALA A 168 16.42 9.10 -5.80
C ALA A 168 15.25 9.01 -6.77
N GLN A 169 14.79 7.80 -7.10
CA GLN A 169 13.61 7.58 -7.95
C GLN A 169 12.33 8.07 -7.27
N THR A 170 12.15 7.77 -5.99
CA THR A 170 11.01 8.25 -5.19
C THR A 170 11.00 9.78 -5.14
N THR A 171 12.15 10.38 -4.85
CA THR A 171 12.32 11.85 -4.83
C THR A 171 12.02 12.47 -6.19
N ALA A 172 12.47 11.87 -7.28
CA ALA A 172 12.19 12.36 -8.63
C ALA A 172 10.70 12.32 -8.97
N MET A 173 10.01 11.25 -8.57
CA MET A 173 8.58 11.10 -8.77
C MET A 173 7.79 12.09 -7.89
N ASP A 174 8.19 12.29 -6.64
CA ASP A 174 7.56 13.24 -5.72
C ASP A 174 7.66 14.69 -6.22
N ILE A 175 8.82 15.09 -6.74
CA ILE A 175 9.01 16.41 -7.37
C ILE A 175 8.11 16.55 -8.60
N ALA A 176 8.08 15.53 -9.46
CA ALA A 176 7.29 15.57 -10.69
C ALA A 176 5.78 15.63 -10.41
N LEU A 177 5.26 14.78 -9.52
CA LEU A 177 3.85 14.77 -9.10
C LEU A 177 3.45 16.03 -8.31
N GLY A 178 4.42 16.66 -7.64
CA GLY A 178 4.24 17.92 -6.92
C GLY A 178 4.20 19.16 -7.82
N SER A 179 4.64 19.04 -9.08
CA SER A 179 4.69 20.16 -10.04
C SER A 179 3.40 20.32 -10.82
N ASP A 180 3.19 21.51 -11.40
CA ASP A 180 1.99 21.84 -12.19
C ASP A 180 1.97 21.11 -13.54
N LEU A 181 3.14 21.05 -14.18
CA LEU A 181 3.36 20.42 -15.48
C LEU A 181 4.66 19.60 -15.44
N VAL A 182 4.68 18.46 -16.13
CA VAL A 182 5.87 17.60 -16.22
C VAL A 182 6.37 17.51 -17.66
N LEU A 183 7.65 17.77 -17.87
CA LEU A 183 8.37 17.42 -19.09
C LEU A 183 9.10 16.10 -18.86
N PHE A 184 8.61 15.01 -19.45
CA PHE A 184 9.27 13.72 -19.43
C PHE A 184 10.24 13.65 -20.61
N VAL A 185 11.54 13.71 -20.32
CA VAL A 185 12.60 13.77 -21.34
C VAL A 185 13.17 12.38 -21.59
N THR A 186 13.18 11.96 -22.85
CA THR A 186 13.89 10.76 -23.31
C THR A 186 14.82 11.11 -24.47
N ALA A 187 15.83 10.28 -24.72
CA ALA A 187 16.78 10.45 -25.83
C ALA A 187 16.50 9.51 -27.02
N GLY A 188 15.46 8.67 -26.94
CA GLY A 188 15.14 7.68 -27.97
C GLY A 188 13.75 7.09 -27.78
N ASP A 189 13.59 5.83 -28.18
CA ASP A 189 12.38 5.07 -27.88
C ASP A 189 12.29 4.77 -26.37
N LEU A 190 11.07 4.60 -25.83
CA LEU A 190 10.86 4.35 -24.41
C LEU A 190 11.30 2.94 -24.03
N THR A 191 12.08 2.79 -22.98
CA THR A 191 12.25 1.50 -22.31
C THR A 191 11.00 1.12 -21.51
N ASP A 192 10.86 -0.15 -21.13
CA ASP A 192 9.74 -0.60 -20.29
C ASP A 192 9.69 0.16 -18.95
N SER A 193 10.86 0.43 -18.36
CA SER A 193 10.96 1.20 -17.12
C SER A 193 10.55 2.66 -17.29
N GLU A 194 10.98 3.32 -18.36
CA GLU A 194 10.53 4.69 -18.68
C GLU A 194 9.02 4.74 -18.95
N LEU A 195 8.48 3.74 -19.64
CA LEU A 195 7.04 3.64 -19.88
C LEU A 195 6.27 3.47 -18.56
N GLN A 196 6.76 2.65 -17.63
CA GLN A 196 6.16 2.50 -16.30
C GLN A 196 6.24 3.80 -15.48
N ALA A 197 7.37 4.51 -15.51
CA ALA A 197 7.50 5.80 -14.84
C ALA A 197 6.52 6.84 -15.43
N LEU A 198 6.39 6.89 -16.76
CA LEU A 198 5.41 7.75 -17.43
C LEU A 198 3.97 7.37 -17.07
N GLN A 199 3.68 6.07 -16.88
CA GLN A 199 2.38 5.59 -16.41
C GLN A 199 2.09 6.06 -14.99
N GLN A 200 3.08 6.05 -14.09
CA GLN A 200 2.92 6.58 -12.73
C GLN A 200 2.67 8.10 -12.74
N LEU A 201 3.32 8.82 -13.64
CA LEU A 201 3.08 10.26 -13.87
C LEU A 201 1.75 10.57 -14.55
N SER A 202 1.12 9.57 -15.18
CA SER A 202 -0.24 9.70 -15.72
C SER A 202 -1.31 9.64 -14.61
N ALA A 203 -0.93 9.91 -13.36
CA ALA A 203 -1.85 10.07 -12.24
C ALA A 203 -2.94 11.10 -12.56
N PRO A 204 -4.14 11.00 -11.93
CA PRO A 204 -5.23 11.92 -12.19
C PRO A 204 -4.79 13.38 -12.14
N HIS A 205 -5.16 14.13 -13.18
CA HIS A 205 -4.91 15.56 -13.33
C HIS A 205 -3.43 15.99 -13.49
N GLN A 206 -2.47 15.08 -13.63
CA GLN A 206 -1.08 15.47 -13.95
C GLN A 206 -0.92 15.74 -15.46
N ARG A 207 -0.78 17.01 -15.84
CA ARG A 207 -0.43 17.36 -17.22
C ARG A 207 1.04 17.01 -17.48
N SER A 208 1.31 16.35 -18.61
CA SER A 208 2.66 15.92 -18.99
C SER A 208 2.91 16.09 -20.49
N ILE A 209 4.15 16.39 -20.87
CA ILE A 209 4.66 16.40 -22.25
C ILE A 209 5.80 15.40 -22.35
N LEU A 210 5.74 14.50 -23.33
CA LEU A 210 6.84 13.60 -23.67
C LEU A 210 7.78 14.30 -24.67
N VAL A 211 9.02 14.52 -24.25
CA VAL A 211 10.03 15.27 -24.99
C VAL A 211 11.12 14.32 -25.46
N LEU A 212 11.15 14.03 -26.77
CA LEU A 212 12.28 13.36 -27.42
C LEU A 212 13.40 14.38 -27.65
N ASN A 213 14.40 14.36 -26.78
CA ASN A 213 15.58 15.20 -26.91
C ASN A 213 16.65 14.55 -27.79
N LYS A 214 17.62 15.36 -28.23
CA LYS A 214 18.73 14.98 -29.13
C LYS A 214 18.26 14.58 -30.53
N GLN A 215 17.20 15.24 -31.03
CA GLN A 215 16.69 14.95 -32.38
C GLN A 215 17.74 15.17 -33.47
N ASP A 216 18.77 16.00 -33.21
CA ASP A 216 19.90 16.27 -34.09
C ASP A 216 20.75 15.02 -34.38
N GLN A 217 20.64 13.98 -33.56
CA GLN A 217 21.32 12.69 -33.75
C GLN A 217 20.59 11.76 -34.72
N TYR A 218 19.39 12.13 -35.17
CA TYR A 218 18.57 11.31 -36.05
C TYR A 218 18.46 11.91 -37.45
N LEU A 219 18.46 11.06 -38.47
CA LEU A 219 18.04 11.47 -39.81
C LEU A 219 16.55 11.85 -39.79
N SER A 220 16.13 12.75 -40.68
CA SER A 220 14.74 13.23 -40.74
C SER A 220 13.70 12.11 -40.83
N THR A 221 13.99 11.05 -41.59
CA THR A 221 13.14 9.85 -41.70
C THR A 221 13.11 9.01 -40.42
N GLN A 222 14.26 8.83 -39.77
CA GLN A 222 14.36 8.11 -38.50
C GLN A 222 13.62 8.85 -37.38
N ARG A 223 13.77 10.17 -37.31
CA ARG A 223 13.05 11.03 -36.35
C ARG A 223 11.54 10.84 -36.46
N ALA A 224 11.00 10.85 -37.68
CA ALA A 224 9.58 10.65 -37.92
C ALA A 224 9.11 9.28 -37.40
N THR A 225 9.88 8.22 -37.67
CA THR A 225 9.59 6.86 -37.20
C THR A 225 9.61 6.76 -35.67
N VAL A 226 10.64 7.29 -35.01
CA VAL A 226 10.74 7.26 -33.54
C VAL A 226 9.57 8.02 -32.91
N LEU A 227 9.27 9.23 -33.42
CA LEU A 227 8.17 10.04 -32.90
C LEU A 227 6.81 9.35 -33.07
N GLN A 228 6.58 8.67 -34.19
CA GLN A 228 5.38 7.88 -34.42
C GLN A 228 5.27 6.71 -33.44
N THR A 229 6.36 5.97 -33.21
CA THR A 229 6.39 4.88 -32.23
C THR A 229 6.09 5.37 -30.82
N LEU A 230 6.70 6.49 -30.41
CA LEU A 230 6.44 7.11 -29.11
C LEU A 230 4.95 7.45 -28.95
N ARG A 231 4.35 8.12 -29.94
CA ARG A 231 2.92 8.46 -29.96
C ARG A 231 2.02 7.23 -29.86
N GLN A 232 2.38 6.13 -30.53
CA GLN A 232 1.64 4.87 -30.44
C GLN A 232 1.70 4.25 -29.03
N ARG A 233 2.87 4.29 -28.38
CA ARG A 233 3.05 3.71 -27.03
C ARG A 233 2.32 4.48 -25.94
N VAL A 234 2.21 5.80 -26.09
CA VAL A 234 1.50 6.67 -25.14
C VAL A 234 0.05 6.92 -25.53
N LEU A 235 -0.46 6.24 -26.56
CA LEU A 235 -1.84 6.38 -27.01
C LEU A 235 -2.82 6.12 -25.86
N GLY A 236 -3.78 7.04 -25.71
CA GLY A 236 -4.77 7.02 -24.63
C GLY A 236 -4.28 7.60 -23.30
N ARG A 237 -3.00 7.98 -23.19
CA ARG A 237 -2.42 8.62 -21.99
C ARG A 237 -2.01 10.07 -22.24
N LEU A 238 -1.33 10.33 -23.35
CA LEU A 238 -0.95 11.67 -23.80
C LEU A 238 -1.58 11.96 -25.16
N ASP A 239 -1.90 13.23 -25.40
CA ASP A 239 -2.31 13.64 -26.74
C ASP A 239 -1.09 13.63 -27.68
N PRO A 240 -1.27 13.32 -28.98
CA PRO A 240 -0.15 13.27 -29.93
C PRO A 240 0.63 14.59 -30.04
N GLU A 241 -0.01 15.71 -29.72
CA GLU A 241 0.56 17.07 -29.67
C GLU A 241 1.49 17.28 -28.47
N ASP A 242 1.29 16.51 -27.38
CA ASP A 242 2.15 16.51 -26.20
C ASP A 242 3.37 15.60 -26.36
N VAL A 243 3.60 15.08 -27.57
CA VAL A 243 4.80 14.31 -27.92
C VAL A 243 5.59 15.10 -28.96
N VAL A 244 6.68 15.71 -28.49
CA VAL A 244 7.50 16.66 -29.28
C VAL A 244 8.95 16.21 -29.36
N ALA A 245 9.62 16.55 -30.47
CA ALA A 245 11.05 16.31 -30.67
C ALA A 245 11.81 17.65 -30.62
N ILE A 246 12.95 17.67 -29.93
CA ILE A 246 13.79 18.86 -29.72
C ILE A 246 15.28 18.50 -29.77
N ALA A 247 16.12 19.53 -29.88
CA ALA A 247 17.55 19.44 -29.61
C ALA A 247 17.94 20.55 -28.62
N SER A 248 18.07 20.22 -27.34
CA SER A 248 18.40 21.23 -26.31
C SER A 248 19.85 21.69 -26.31
N ASN A 249 20.77 20.84 -26.76
CA ASN A 249 22.20 21.16 -26.90
C ASN A 249 22.77 20.37 -28.09
N PRO A 250 22.47 20.79 -29.33
CA PRO A 250 22.87 20.08 -30.53
C PRO A 250 24.39 20.01 -30.69
N ALA A 251 24.87 18.92 -31.28
CA ALA A 251 26.31 18.75 -31.51
C ALA A 251 26.85 19.81 -32.50
N PRO A 252 28.06 20.37 -32.25
CA PRO A 252 28.69 21.28 -33.21
C PRO A 252 28.93 20.60 -34.56
N VAL A 253 28.70 21.35 -35.65
CA VAL A 253 28.88 20.84 -37.02
C VAL A 253 30.27 21.23 -37.52
N LYS A 254 30.97 20.28 -38.14
CA LYS A 254 32.28 20.55 -38.74
C LYS A 254 32.10 21.27 -40.08
N VAL A 255 32.48 22.54 -40.12
CA VAL A 255 32.41 23.37 -41.34
C VAL A 255 33.76 23.35 -42.04
N ARG A 256 33.73 23.17 -43.36
CA ARG A 256 34.91 23.26 -44.24
C ARG A 256 34.68 24.41 -45.22
N GLN A 257 35.45 25.49 -45.07
CA GLN A 257 35.40 26.62 -45.98
C GLN A 257 36.54 26.55 -46.98
N HIS A 258 36.20 26.43 -48.26
CA HIS A 258 37.15 26.53 -49.35
C HIS A 258 37.50 28.00 -49.60
N GLN A 259 38.78 28.33 -49.52
CA GLN A 259 39.28 29.67 -49.78
C GLN A 259 39.59 29.87 -51.28
N PRO A 260 39.68 31.13 -51.76
CA PRO A 260 40.01 31.42 -53.16
C PRO A 260 41.38 30.88 -53.63
N ASP A 261 42.30 30.61 -52.70
CA ASP A 261 43.63 30.04 -52.93
C ASP A 261 43.65 28.50 -52.94
N ALA A 262 42.48 27.86 -53.00
CA ALA A 262 42.27 26.41 -52.90
C ALA A 262 42.66 25.78 -51.55
N SER A 263 42.99 26.57 -50.52
CA SER A 263 43.17 26.05 -49.16
C SER A 263 41.82 25.82 -48.46
N VAL A 264 41.79 24.96 -47.44
CA VAL A 264 40.58 24.64 -46.67
C VAL A 264 40.77 25.04 -45.22
N LYS A 265 39.85 25.85 -44.68
CA LYS A 265 39.73 26.11 -43.24
C LYS A 265 38.67 25.20 -42.65
N GLU A 266 38.99 24.58 -41.52
CA GLU A 266 38.09 23.69 -40.80
C GLU A 266 37.89 24.19 -39.38
N TRP A 267 36.63 24.29 -38.93
CA TRP A 267 36.29 24.57 -37.54
C TRP A 267 34.99 23.85 -37.15
N LEU A 268 34.74 23.77 -35.85
CA LEU A 268 33.46 23.30 -35.31
C LEU A 268 32.56 24.51 -35.07
N GLU A 269 31.43 24.57 -35.78
CA GLU A 269 30.42 25.61 -35.62
C GLU A 269 29.37 25.16 -34.58
N PRO A 270 29.25 25.87 -33.44
CA PRO A 270 28.20 25.60 -32.46
C PRO A 270 26.82 25.75 -33.10
N GLN A 271 25.93 24.81 -32.81
CA GLN A 271 24.55 24.86 -33.28
C GLN A 271 23.65 25.48 -32.20
N THR A 272 22.63 26.22 -32.62
CA THR A 272 21.65 26.78 -31.67
C THR A 272 20.63 25.71 -31.28
N PRO A 273 20.14 25.70 -30.02
CA PRO A 273 19.09 24.79 -29.60
C PRO A 273 17.83 24.91 -30.47
N ASP A 274 17.26 23.77 -30.88
CA ASP A 274 15.95 23.72 -31.55
C ASP A 274 14.90 23.27 -30.53
N LEU A 275 14.16 24.26 -30.01
CA LEU A 275 13.10 24.08 -29.03
C LEU A 275 11.71 24.47 -29.56
N THR A 276 11.60 24.79 -30.86
CA THR A 276 10.43 25.46 -31.45
C THR A 276 9.12 24.75 -31.11
N LEU A 277 9.04 23.44 -31.37
CA LEU A 277 7.84 22.64 -31.12
C LEU A 277 7.46 22.57 -29.64
N LEU A 278 8.45 22.48 -28.73
CA LEU A 278 8.18 22.46 -27.30
C LEU A 278 7.73 23.83 -26.80
N ASN A 279 8.36 24.91 -27.29
CA ASN A 279 8.00 26.27 -26.94
C ASN A 279 6.56 26.60 -27.38
N ASP A 280 6.20 26.23 -28.61
CA ASP A 280 4.85 26.46 -29.14
C ASP A 280 3.80 25.71 -28.29
N ARG A 281 4.10 24.45 -27.94
CA ARG A 281 3.20 23.65 -27.12
C ARG A 281 3.09 24.18 -25.68
N LEU A 282 4.20 24.55 -25.06
CA LEU A 282 4.22 25.18 -23.74
C LEU A 282 3.45 26.50 -23.75
N THR A 283 3.63 27.33 -24.78
CA THR A 283 2.89 28.59 -24.94
C THR A 283 1.40 28.34 -25.05
N GLN A 284 0.98 27.35 -25.83
CA GLN A 284 -0.43 26.96 -25.93
C GLN A 284 -1.00 26.54 -24.57
N ILE A 285 -0.35 25.59 -23.89
CA ILE A 285 -0.80 25.08 -22.58
C ILE A 285 -0.84 26.19 -21.54
N LEU A 286 0.23 26.97 -21.41
CA LEU A 286 0.32 28.03 -20.40
C LEU A 286 -0.61 29.21 -20.69
N THR A 287 -1.04 29.41 -21.93
CA THR A 287 -2.03 30.46 -22.27
C THR A 287 -3.47 29.99 -22.06
N GLN A 288 -3.76 28.71 -22.36
CA GLN A 288 -5.13 28.18 -22.38
C GLN A 288 -5.52 27.46 -21.08
N GLU A 289 -4.55 26.81 -20.42
CA GLU A 289 -4.77 25.86 -19.32
C GLU A 289 -4.16 26.32 -17.99
N GLN A 290 -3.57 27.53 -17.90
CA GLN A 290 -2.84 27.99 -16.69
C GLN A 290 -3.60 27.71 -15.39
N GLN A 291 -4.86 28.18 -15.31
CA GLN A 291 -5.68 28.04 -14.11
C GLN A 291 -6.00 26.57 -13.80
N GLN A 292 -6.19 25.76 -14.84
CA GLN A 292 -6.46 24.33 -14.70
C GLN A 292 -5.23 23.58 -14.17
N LEU A 293 -4.01 23.99 -14.54
CA LEU A 293 -2.78 23.42 -14.00
C LEU A 293 -2.66 23.68 -12.48
N VAL A 294 -2.96 24.90 -12.04
CA VAL A 294 -2.97 25.26 -10.61
C VAL A 294 -4.04 24.46 -9.87
N TRP A 295 -5.28 24.43 -10.37
CA TRP A 295 -6.35 23.65 -9.74
C TRP A 295 -6.01 22.16 -9.65
N ALA A 296 -5.43 21.60 -10.71
CA ALA A 296 -5.02 20.20 -10.75
C ALA A 296 -3.94 19.88 -9.70
N SER A 297 -2.90 20.70 -9.59
CA SER A 297 -1.86 20.52 -8.57
C SER A 297 -2.40 20.73 -7.15
N THR A 298 -3.31 21.68 -6.95
CA THR A 298 -4.00 21.88 -5.67
C THR A 298 -4.85 20.66 -5.29
N ILE A 299 -5.60 20.04 -6.23
CA ILE A 299 -6.33 18.80 -5.95
C ILE A 299 -5.38 17.68 -5.52
N ARG A 300 -4.25 17.52 -6.22
CA ARG A 300 -3.21 16.53 -5.83
C ARG A 300 -2.63 16.83 -4.45
N ALA A 301 -2.39 18.10 -4.12
CA ALA A 301 -1.93 18.50 -2.80
C ALA A 301 -2.98 18.23 -1.71
N MET A 302 -4.23 18.63 -1.93
CA MET A 302 -5.35 18.36 -1.01
C MET A 302 -5.57 16.86 -0.80
N THR A 303 -5.45 16.04 -1.84
CA THR A 303 -5.55 14.57 -1.72
C THR A 303 -4.44 14.00 -0.81
N ARG A 304 -3.23 14.58 -0.84
CA ARG A 304 -2.16 14.19 0.09
C ARG A 304 -2.48 14.61 1.53
N VAL A 305 -3.00 15.82 1.74
CA VAL A 305 -3.46 16.28 3.07
C VAL A 305 -4.59 15.39 3.60
N GLN A 306 -5.53 15.03 2.74
CA GLN A 306 -6.61 14.10 3.04
C GLN A 306 -6.09 12.73 3.48
N ALA A 307 -5.10 12.18 2.77
CA ALA A 307 -4.47 10.91 3.14
C ALA A 307 -3.79 10.99 4.51
N GLN A 308 -3.07 12.08 4.80
CA GLN A 308 -2.47 12.33 6.11
C GLN A 308 -3.53 12.42 7.21
N ALA A 309 -4.59 13.19 7.00
CA ALA A 309 -5.69 13.33 7.97
C ALA A 309 -6.37 11.98 8.26
N LYS A 310 -6.62 11.16 7.22
CA LYS A 310 -7.16 9.79 7.38
C LYS A 310 -6.19 8.88 8.13
N GLN A 311 -4.88 8.99 7.87
CA GLN A 311 -3.88 8.20 8.58
C GLN A 311 -3.86 8.51 10.08
N GLU A 312 -3.88 9.79 10.46
CA GLU A 312 -3.94 10.22 11.86
C GLU A 312 -5.23 9.75 12.54
N LEU A 313 -6.38 9.90 11.87
CA LEU A 313 -7.67 9.43 12.36
C LEU A 313 -7.69 7.91 12.58
N ASN A 314 -7.15 7.16 11.61
CA ASN A 314 -7.05 5.71 11.68
C ASN A 314 -6.09 5.25 12.79
N HIS A 315 -5.01 5.98 13.04
CA HIS A 315 -4.12 5.70 14.17
C HIS A 315 -4.87 5.83 15.50
N LEU A 316 -5.56 6.96 15.71
CA LEU A 316 -6.35 7.23 16.91
C LEU A 316 -7.44 6.16 17.13
N ARG A 317 -8.16 5.79 16.08
CA ARG A 317 -9.18 4.73 16.15
C ARG A 317 -8.59 3.37 16.42
N ARG A 318 -7.43 3.05 15.83
CA ARG A 318 -6.70 1.81 16.11
C ARG A 318 -6.30 1.73 17.57
N ASP A 319 -5.81 2.82 18.15
CA ASP A 319 -5.44 2.89 19.57
C ASP A 319 -6.63 2.62 20.50
N ARG A 320 -7.84 3.08 20.13
CA ARG A 320 -9.09 2.75 20.86
C ARG A 320 -9.58 1.33 20.62
N ALA A 321 -9.41 0.81 19.41
CA ALA A 321 -9.90 -0.50 19.02
C ALA A 321 -9.08 -1.65 19.62
N LEU A 322 -7.77 -1.48 19.77
CA LEU A 322 -6.87 -2.53 20.29
C LEU A 322 -7.25 -3.01 21.70
N PRO A 323 -7.55 -2.13 22.70
CA PRO A 323 -8.05 -2.54 24.00
C PRO A 323 -9.37 -3.33 23.94
N ILE A 324 -10.29 -2.96 23.04
CA ILE A 324 -11.56 -3.69 22.84
C ILE A 324 -11.29 -5.09 22.30
N ILE A 325 -10.44 -5.22 21.27
CA ILE A 325 -10.02 -6.52 20.75
C ILE A 325 -9.40 -7.35 21.87
N GLU A 326 -8.55 -6.74 22.70
CA GLU A 326 -7.94 -7.42 23.83
C GLU A 326 -8.98 -7.90 24.86
N GLN A 327 -9.98 -7.10 25.20
CA GLN A 327 -11.07 -7.51 26.08
C GLN A 327 -11.80 -8.74 25.51
N TYR A 328 -12.23 -8.69 24.25
CA TYR A 328 -12.94 -9.79 23.60
C TYR A 328 -12.07 -11.04 23.41
N GLN A 329 -10.76 -10.88 23.18
CA GLN A 329 -9.84 -12.01 23.09
C GLN A 329 -9.85 -12.83 24.40
N TRP A 330 -9.88 -12.14 25.55
CA TRP A 330 -9.86 -12.79 26.85
C TRP A 330 -11.22 -13.36 27.24
N ILE A 331 -12.32 -12.70 26.86
CA ILE A 331 -13.67 -13.24 27.02
C ILE A 331 -13.83 -14.53 26.21
N ALA A 332 -13.41 -14.54 24.94
CA ALA A 332 -13.46 -15.72 24.08
C ALA A 332 -12.59 -16.86 24.63
N ALA A 333 -11.40 -16.56 25.13
CA ALA A 333 -10.53 -17.55 25.74
C ALA A 333 -11.13 -18.16 27.01
N ALA A 334 -11.70 -17.34 27.88
CA ALA A 334 -12.34 -17.81 29.10
C ALA A 334 -13.57 -18.68 28.79
N ALA A 335 -14.39 -18.28 27.81
CA ALA A 335 -15.54 -19.06 27.36
C ALA A 335 -15.13 -20.44 26.84
N ALA A 336 -14.14 -20.49 25.93
CA ALA A 336 -13.62 -21.73 25.37
C ALA A 336 -12.90 -22.61 26.41
N PHE A 337 -12.24 -22.00 27.41
CA PHE A 337 -11.61 -22.73 28.50
C PHE A 337 -12.63 -23.35 29.46
N ALA A 338 -13.71 -22.62 29.79
CA ALA A 338 -14.68 -23.02 30.78
C ALA A 338 -15.68 -24.08 30.30
N ASN A 339 -15.97 -24.14 28.99
CA ASN A 339 -17.00 -25.03 28.47
C ASN A 339 -16.59 -25.73 27.16
N PRO A 340 -15.92 -26.90 27.24
CA PRO A 340 -15.52 -27.65 26.04
C PRO A 340 -16.69 -28.34 25.30
N VAL A 341 -17.96 -28.02 25.61
CA VAL A 341 -19.15 -28.60 24.98
C VAL A 341 -19.54 -27.85 23.70
N PRO A 342 -19.54 -28.49 22.51
CA PRO A 342 -19.59 -27.81 21.20
C PRO A 342 -20.81 -26.92 20.88
N ALA A 343 -21.98 -27.15 21.49
CA ALA A 343 -23.23 -26.53 21.05
C ALA A 343 -23.54 -25.17 21.74
N LEU A 344 -23.19 -25.03 23.03
CA LEU A 344 -23.35 -23.76 23.76
C LEU A 344 -22.24 -22.76 23.41
N ASP A 345 -21.06 -23.27 23.03
CA ASP A 345 -19.90 -22.49 22.63
C ASP A 345 -20.14 -21.68 21.35
N LEU A 346 -20.91 -22.22 20.39
CA LEU A 346 -21.16 -21.55 19.11
C LEU A 346 -22.03 -20.28 19.26
N LEU A 347 -23.05 -20.31 20.11
CA LEU A 347 -23.94 -19.16 20.34
C LEU A 347 -23.24 -18.07 21.15
N ALA A 348 -22.51 -18.45 22.20
CA ALA A 348 -21.71 -17.51 22.98
C ALA A 348 -20.62 -16.87 22.12
N THR A 349 -19.89 -17.67 21.33
CA THR A 349 -18.86 -17.18 20.41
C THR A 349 -19.43 -16.28 19.31
N ALA A 350 -20.62 -16.60 18.78
CA ALA A 350 -21.31 -15.77 17.81
C ALA A 350 -21.73 -14.41 18.42
N ALA A 351 -22.24 -14.40 19.66
CA ALA A 351 -22.61 -13.17 20.35
C ALA A 351 -21.38 -12.29 20.66
N ILE A 352 -20.31 -12.89 21.20
CA ILE A 352 -19.01 -12.22 21.45
C ILE A 352 -18.47 -11.61 20.17
N SER A 353 -18.47 -12.37 19.06
CA SER A 353 -17.97 -11.89 17.77
C SER A 353 -18.85 -10.79 17.17
N ALA A 354 -20.18 -10.89 17.29
CA ALA A 354 -21.10 -9.86 16.83
C ALA A 354 -20.95 -8.56 17.63
N GLN A 355 -20.73 -8.65 18.95
CA GLN A 355 -20.50 -7.48 19.78
C GLN A 355 -19.16 -6.82 19.47
N LEU A 356 -18.09 -7.62 19.27
CA LEU A 356 -16.81 -7.12 18.78
C LEU A 356 -16.97 -6.38 17.43
N VAL A 357 -17.70 -6.97 16.47
CA VAL A 357 -17.97 -6.31 15.17
C VAL A 357 -18.72 -4.99 15.37
N THR A 358 -19.71 -4.97 16.27
CA THR A 358 -20.51 -3.76 16.54
C THR A 358 -19.66 -2.65 17.14
N GLU A 359 -18.91 -2.94 18.21
CA GLU A 359 -18.08 -1.94 18.89
C GLU A 359 -16.94 -1.44 18.01
N LEU A 360 -16.31 -2.32 17.21
CA LEU A 360 -15.34 -1.89 16.21
C LEU A 360 -16.01 -1.06 15.11
N GLY A 361 -17.20 -1.45 14.64
CA GLY A 361 -17.97 -0.68 13.67
C GLY A 361 -18.26 0.73 14.18
N ASP A 362 -18.66 0.88 15.43
CA ASP A 362 -18.92 2.17 16.06
C ASP A 362 -17.66 3.06 16.12
N ILE A 363 -16.48 2.49 16.42
CA ILE A 363 -15.20 3.23 16.42
C ILE A 363 -14.87 3.78 15.02
N TYR A 364 -15.11 2.99 13.97
CA TYR A 364 -14.84 3.38 12.58
C TYR A 364 -16.03 4.04 11.90
N GLN A 365 -17.06 4.44 12.68
CA GLN A 365 -18.31 5.04 12.21
C GLN A 365 -19.07 4.21 11.15
N GLN A 366 -18.78 2.91 11.08
CA GLN A 366 -19.47 1.92 10.27
C GLN A 366 -20.65 1.36 11.08
N LYS A 367 -21.80 2.01 10.99
CA LYS A 367 -22.99 1.62 11.76
C LYS A 367 -23.56 0.28 11.27
N PHE A 368 -23.31 -0.78 12.03
CA PHE A 368 -23.96 -2.08 11.83
C PHE A 368 -25.19 -2.20 12.72
N SER A 369 -26.32 -2.63 12.14
CA SER A 369 -27.38 -3.26 12.94
C SER A 369 -26.85 -4.57 13.55
N LEU A 370 -27.41 -4.98 14.69
CA LEU A 370 -27.03 -6.25 15.33
C LEU A 370 -27.11 -7.44 14.37
N SER A 371 -28.11 -7.47 13.47
CA SER A 371 -28.24 -8.51 12.43
C SER A 371 -27.10 -8.48 11.41
N GLN A 372 -26.64 -7.30 11.00
CA GLN A 372 -25.52 -7.20 10.07
C GLN A 372 -24.20 -7.57 10.76
N ALA A 373 -24.03 -7.19 12.03
CA ALA A 373 -22.87 -7.59 12.83
C ALA A 373 -22.79 -9.12 13.01
N GLN A 374 -23.93 -9.78 13.22
CA GLN A 374 -24.01 -11.25 13.26
C GLN A 374 -23.64 -11.89 11.91
N GLU A 375 -24.12 -11.35 10.79
CA GLU A 375 -23.77 -11.89 9.46
C GLU A 375 -22.30 -11.67 9.12
N ALA A 376 -21.72 -10.52 9.52
CA ALA A 376 -20.29 -10.24 9.37
C ALA A 376 -19.45 -11.20 10.23
N ALA A 377 -19.82 -11.40 11.49
CA ALA A 377 -19.17 -12.37 12.40
C ALA A 377 -19.24 -13.81 11.85
N LYS A 378 -20.40 -14.21 11.34
CA LYS A 378 -20.60 -15.52 10.69
C LYS A 378 -19.76 -15.67 9.42
N THR A 379 -19.68 -14.62 8.61
CA THR A 379 -18.82 -14.58 7.42
C THR A 379 -17.36 -14.77 7.81
N LEU A 380 -16.86 -14.01 8.79
CA LEU A 380 -15.51 -14.15 9.33
C LEU A 380 -15.22 -15.56 9.82
N GLY A 381 -16.12 -16.12 10.64
CA GLY A 381 -15.97 -17.49 11.14
C GLY A 381 -15.93 -18.52 9.99
N SER A 382 -16.81 -18.37 9.00
CA SER A 382 -16.83 -19.22 7.81
C SER A 382 -15.52 -19.13 7.02
N LEU A 383 -14.97 -17.93 6.85
CA LEU A 383 -13.70 -17.70 6.16
C LEU A 383 -12.53 -18.33 6.92
N MET A 384 -12.46 -18.16 8.24
CA MET A 384 -11.42 -18.77 9.08
C MET A 384 -11.44 -20.30 8.99
N VAL A 385 -12.62 -20.92 8.94
CA VAL A 385 -12.76 -22.36 8.74
C VAL A 385 -12.35 -22.77 7.32
N LYS A 386 -12.85 -22.09 6.28
CA LYS A 386 -12.52 -22.39 4.87
C LYS A 386 -11.04 -22.26 4.56
N LEU A 387 -10.37 -21.30 5.19
CA LEU A 387 -8.93 -21.07 5.04
C LEU A 387 -8.08 -21.97 5.95
N GLY A 388 -8.70 -22.85 6.74
CA GLY A 388 -7.99 -23.75 7.66
C GLY A 388 -7.33 -23.03 8.84
N LEU A 389 -7.62 -21.75 9.08
CA LEU A 389 -6.95 -20.94 10.11
C LEU A 389 -7.23 -21.49 11.51
N VAL A 390 -8.43 -22.04 11.73
CA VAL A 390 -8.80 -22.66 13.00
C VAL A 390 -7.90 -23.85 13.31
N GLU A 391 -7.71 -24.74 12.34
CA GLU A 391 -6.89 -25.94 12.49
C GLU A 391 -5.40 -25.59 12.61
N LEU A 392 -4.90 -24.73 11.73
CA LEU A 392 -3.51 -24.29 11.72
C LEU A 392 -3.12 -23.59 13.02
N SER A 393 -3.98 -22.69 13.53
CA SER A 393 -3.73 -21.98 14.78
C SER A 393 -3.73 -22.93 15.97
N THR A 394 -4.71 -23.82 16.05
CA THR A 394 -4.82 -24.82 17.13
C THR A 394 -3.61 -25.75 17.17
N GLN A 395 -3.15 -26.22 16.01
CA GLN A 395 -1.96 -27.08 15.90
C GLN A 395 -0.67 -26.32 16.29
N ALA A 396 -0.49 -25.11 15.77
CA ALA A 396 0.69 -24.29 16.08
C ALA A 396 0.77 -23.98 17.59
N ILE A 397 -0.34 -23.54 18.19
CA ILE A 397 -0.44 -23.24 19.61
C ILE A 397 -0.24 -24.51 20.43
N GLY A 398 -0.87 -25.63 20.05
CA GLY A 398 -0.69 -26.91 20.72
C GLY A 398 0.77 -27.38 20.72
N ASN A 399 1.48 -27.23 19.60
CA ASN A 399 2.91 -27.56 19.50
C ASN A 399 3.77 -26.66 20.38
N MET A 400 3.49 -25.35 20.40
CA MET A 400 4.20 -24.40 21.28
C MET A 400 3.98 -24.71 22.76
N LEU A 401 2.74 -24.98 23.17
CA LEU A 401 2.42 -25.33 24.56
C LEU A 401 3.09 -26.64 25.00
N LYS A 402 3.19 -27.64 24.11
CA LYS A 402 3.92 -28.89 24.37
C LYS A 402 5.42 -28.66 24.55
N SER A 403 6.03 -27.76 23.78
CA SER A 403 7.46 -27.46 23.85
C SER A 403 7.88 -26.72 25.14
N HIS A 404 6.94 -26.08 25.82
CA HIS A 404 7.13 -25.44 27.13
C HIS A 404 6.50 -26.29 28.24
N ALA A 405 7.19 -27.39 28.60
CA ALA A 405 6.72 -28.48 29.48
C ALA A 405 6.20 -28.07 30.88
N LEU A 406 6.35 -26.80 31.30
CA LEU A 406 5.88 -26.28 32.59
C LEU A 406 4.39 -25.85 32.60
N THR A 407 3.73 -25.78 31.44
CA THR A 407 2.38 -25.17 31.30
C THR A 407 1.32 -26.07 30.66
N TYR A 408 1.59 -27.37 30.49
CA TYR A 408 0.58 -28.32 29.99
C TYR A 408 -0.45 -28.64 31.07
N VAL A 409 -1.36 -27.69 31.35
CA VAL A 409 -2.50 -27.87 32.24
C VAL A 409 -3.77 -27.85 31.38
N ALA A 410 -4.41 -29.02 31.26
CA ALA A 410 -5.74 -29.27 30.66
C ALA A 410 -5.90 -28.99 29.15
N GLY A 411 -6.70 -29.84 28.48
CA GLY A 411 -7.08 -29.66 27.07
C GLY A 411 -7.76 -28.33 26.75
N GLY A 412 -8.37 -27.68 27.76
CA GLY A 412 -9.00 -26.37 27.64
C GLY A 412 -8.00 -25.22 27.40
N ALA A 413 -6.72 -25.35 27.77
CA ALA A 413 -5.74 -24.28 27.55
C ALA A 413 -5.44 -24.07 26.06
N VAL A 414 -5.33 -25.15 25.27
CA VAL A 414 -5.15 -25.06 23.82
C VAL A 414 -6.35 -24.37 23.17
N GLN A 415 -7.56 -24.74 23.59
CA GLN A 415 -8.80 -24.16 23.08
C GLN A 415 -8.92 -22.68 23.45
N GLY A 416 -8.68 -22.31 24.71
CA GLY A 416 -8.72 -20.92 25.17
C GLY A 416 -7.70 -20.03 24.47
N VAL A 417 -6.44 -20.46 24.38
CA VAL A 417 -5.38 -19.69 23.68
C VAL A 417 -5.68 -19.57 22.19
N SER A 418 -6.21 -20.62 21.56
CA SER A 418 -6.63 -20.57 20.14
C SER A 418 -7.82 -19.65 19.91
N ALA A 419 -8.81 -19.65 20.81
CA ALA A 419 -9.95 -18.75 20.75
C ALA A 419 -9.52 -17.28 20.91
N ALA A 420 -8.63 -16.97 21.87
CA ALA A 420 -8.05 -15.63 21.96
C ALA A 420 -7.31 -15.23 20.68
N TYR A 421 -6.48 -16.12 20.12
CA TYR A 421 -5.71 -15.82 18.92
C TYR A 421 -6.60 -15.53 17.72
N LEU A 422 -7.60 -16.38 17.47
CA LEU A 422 -8.54 -16.21 16.36
C LEU A 422 -9.41 -14.97 16.55
N THR A 423 -9.83 -14.66 17.78
CA THR A 423 -10.60 -13.44 18.08
C THR A 423 -9.75 -12.19 17.84
N ARG A 424 -8.48 -12.20 18.25
CA ARG A 424 -7.53 -11.13 17.94
C ARG A 424 -7.33 -10.97 16.44
N LEU A 425 -7.18 -12.08 15.72
CA LEU A 425 -7.04 -12.08 14.27
C LEU A 425 -8.28 -11.51 13.57
N ALA A 426 -9.49 -11.88 14.02
CA ALA A 426 -10.75 -11.32 13.54
C ALA A 426 -10.80 -9.80 13.76
N GLY A 427 -10.52 -9.35 14.98
CA GLY A 427 -10.52 -7.93 15.33
C GLY A 427 -9.53 -7.10 14.50
N LEU A 428 -8.29 -7.59 14.34
CA LEU A 428 -7.30 -6.93 13.50
C LEU A 428 -7.71 -6.91 12.02
N SER A 429 -8.33 -7.98 11.52
CA SER A 429 -8.82 -8.03 10.13
C SER A 429 -9.99 -7.07 9.90
N LEU A 430 -10.85 -6.90 10.91
CA LEU A 430 -11.94 -5.92 10.90
C LEU A 430 -11.41 -4.48 10.90
N ILE A 431 -10.37 -4.18 11.70
CA ILE A 431 -9.68 -2.88 11.65
C ILE A 431 -9.22 -2.57 10.23
N GLU A 432 -8.44 -3.48 9.62
CA GLU A 432 -7.88 -3.23 8.28
C GLU A 432 -8.97 -3.15 7.19
N TYR A 433 -10.08 -3.87 7.37
CA TYR A 433 -11.24 -3.81 6.49
C TYR A 433 -11.99 -2.47 6.61
N PHE A 434 -12.29 -2.01 7.83
CA PHE A 434 -13.00 -0.74 8.04
C PHE A 434 -12.19 0.47 7.60
N GLN A 435 -10.86 0.45 7.83
CA GLN A 435 -9.95 1.51 7.36
C GLN A 435 -9.95 1.67 5.83
N GLU A 436 -10.11 0.59 5.07
CA GLU A 436 -10.15 0.62 3.60
C GLU A 436 -11.55 0.96 3.06
N GLN A 437 -12.61 0.54 3.76
CA GLN A 437 -13.99 0.88 3.38
C GLN A 437 -14.23 2.41 3.44
N GLU A 438 -13.73 3.09 4.47
CA GLU A 438 -13.79 4.56 4.62
C GLU A 438 -12.97 5.31 3.52
N GLN A 439 -12.05 4.62 2.84
CA GLN A 439 -11.38 5.18 1.67
C GLN A 439 -12.26 5.16 0.41
N SER A 440 -13.23 4.25 0.35
CA SER A 440 -14.08 3.99 -0.83
C SER A 440 -15.46 4.67 -0.78
N GLU A 441 -15.88 5.18 0.39
CA GLU A 441 -17.13 5.94 0.60
C GLU A 441 -17.21 7.27 -0.18
N THR A 442 -16.17 7.65 -0.92
CA THR A 442 -16.18 8.73 -1.93
C THR A 442 -16.97 8.37 -3.20
N SER A 443 -17.53 7.16 -3.31
CA SER A 443 -18.48 6.79 -4.37
C SER A 443 -19.94 7.02 -3.93
N PRO A 444 -20.83 7.49 -4.82
CA PRO A 444 -22.24 7.82 -4.50
C PRO A 444 -23.12 6.62 -4.09
N ASN A 445 -22.55 5.40 -4.06
CA ASN A 445 -23.21 4.21 -3.55
C ASN A 445 -22.47 3.74 -2.28
N PRO A 446 -23.12 3.73 -1.09
CA PRO A 446 -22.53 3.12 0.09
C PRO A 446 -22.24 1.65 -0.21
N GLN A 447 -20.97 1.27 -0.23
CA GLN A 447 -20.58 -0.10 -0.49
C GLN A 447 -21.14 -0.99 0.61
N GLN A 448 -21.96 -1.97 0.22
CA GLN A 448 -22.39 -3.04 1.08
C GLN A 448 -21.18 -3.84 1.55
N PHE A 449 -21.27 -4.42 2.75
CA PHE A 449 -20.27 -5.33 3.31
C PHE A 449 -19.71 -6.27 2.23
N ASN A 450 -18.40 -6.21 1.96
CA ASN A 450 -17.73 -6.96 0.90
C ASN A 450 -16.94 -8.14 1.48
N PRO A 451 -17.45 -9.38 1.38
CA PRO A 451 -16.80 -10.56 1.95
C PRO A 451 -15.46 -10.88 1.28
N GLU A 452 -15.25 -10.52 0.02
CA GLU A 452 -14.03 -10.82 -0.73
C GLU A 452 -12.86 -9.96 -0.24
N GLN A 453 -13.08 -8.66 -0.05
CA GLN A 453 -12.11 -7.75 0.55
C GLN A 453 -11.74 -8.19 1.98
N LEU A 454 -12.74 -8.53 2.79
CA LEU A 454 -12.50 -9.05 4.14
C LEU A 454 -11.67 -10.34 4.14
N THR A 455 -11.88 -11.21 3.14
CA THR A 455 -11.07 -12.43 2.96
C THR A 455 -9.61 -12.10 2.69
N GLN A 456 -9.34 -11.09 1.85
CA GLN A 456 -7.97 -10.65 1.54
C GLN A 456 -7.27 -10.08 2.77
N LYS A 457 -7.94 -9.19 3.53
CA LYS A 457 -7.41 -8.64 4.78
C LYS A 457 -7.14 -9.71 5.82
N LEU A 458 -8.06 -10.67 5.99
CA LEU A 458 -7.86 -11.78 6.91
C LEU A 458 -6.61 -12.60 6.57
N LYS A 459 -6.38 -12.91 5.29
CA LYS A 459 -5.16 -13.61 4.84
C LYS A 459 -3.90 -12.80 5.13
N GLN A 460 -3.93 -11.50 4.82
CA GLN A 460 -2.80 -10.59 5.04
C GLN A 460 -2.43 -10.51 6.53
N VAL A 461 -3.41 -10.24 7.39
CA VAL A 461 -3.19 -10.14 8.84
C VAL A 461 -2.70 -11.47 9.40
N PHE A 462 -3.24 -12.61 8.95
CA PHE A 462 -2.76 -13.93 9.38
C PHE A 462 -1.28 -14.15 9.04
N GLN A 463 -0.88 -13.87 7.79
CA GLN A 463 0.51 -14.00 7.36
C GLN A 463 1.47 -13.10 8.16
N GLN A 464 1.06 -11.88 8.45
CA GLN A 464 1.85 -10.94 9.27
C GLN A 464 2.02 -11.44 10.72
N ASN A 465 0.98 -12.06 11.28
CA ASN A 465 0.94 -12.53 12.68
C ASN A 465 1.40 -13.99 12.87
N GLN A 466 1.87 -14.68 11.82
CA GLN A 466 2.39 -16.06 11.92
C GLN A 466 3.85 -16.13 12.40
N ARG A 467 4.56 -14.99 12.50
CA ARG A 467 5.97 -14.95 12.90
C ARG A 467 6.19 -15.61 14.27
N ALA A 468 7.16 -16.51 14.36
CA ALA A 468 7.41 -17.33 15.56
C ALA A 468 7.59 -16.48 16.85
N ALA A 469 8.28 -15.34 16.75
CA ALA A 469 8.47 -14.42 17.87
C ALA A 469 7.15 -13.84 18.42
N PHE A 470 6.23 -13.46 17.52
CA PHE A 470 4.91 -12.96 17.91
C PHE A 470 4.09 -14.06 18.59
N MET A 471 4.04 -15.24 17.98
CA MET A 471 3.30 -16.39 18.50
C MET A 471 3.79 -16.82 19.88
N GLN A 472 5.10 -16.86 20.11
CA GLN A 472 5.65 -17.19 21.43
C GLN A 472 5.27 -16.16 22.51
N GLY A 473 5.37 -14.87 22.19
CA GLY A 473 4.97 -13.79 23.10
C GLY A 473 3.49 -13.87 23.45
N PHE A 474 2.64 -14.08 22.44
CA PHE A 474 1.20 -14.21 22.60
C PHE A 474 0.81 -15.42 23.46
N VAL A 475 1.34 -16.61 23.16
CA VAL A 475 1.02 -17.84 23.93
C VAL A 475 1.41 -17.66 25.39
N LYS A 476 2.57 -17.06 25.67
CA LYS A 476 3.02 -16.80 27.05
C LYS A 476 2.06 -15.86 27.80
N GLN A 477 1.61 -14.78 27.15
CA GLN A 477 0.64 -13.86 27.73
C GLN A 477 -0.71 -14.56 27.98
N ALA A 478 -1.18 -15.36 27.02
CA ALA A 478 -2.47 -16.02 27.10
C ALA A 478 -2.53 -17.09 28.20
N VAL A 479 -1.46 -17.87 28.36
CA VAL A 479 -1.37 -18.84 29.47
C VAL A 479 -1.35 -18.14 30.84
N ALA A 480 -0.64 -17.02 30.96
CA ALA A 480 -0.58 -16.26 32.21
C ALA A 480 -1.95 -15.67 32.61
N HIS A 481 -2.78 -15.28 31.63
CA HIS A 481 -4.15 -14.81 31.87
C HIS A 481 -5.12 -15.93 32.25
N LEU A 482 -5.01 -17.11 31.61
CA LEU A 482 -5.92 -18.23 31.86
C LEU A 482 -5.58 -19.02 33.13
N ILE A 483 -4.31 -19.06 33.52
CA ILE A 483 -3.82 -19.79 34.69
C ILE A 483 -3.13 -18.77 35.62
N PRO A 484 -3.89 -18.03 36.45
CA PRO A 484 -3.30 -17.14 37.43
C PRO A 484 -2.41 -17.95 38.39
N LYS A 485 -1.23 -17.42 38.73
CA LYS A 485 -0.34 -18.03 39.74
C LYS A 485 -1.12 -18.17 41.04
N SER A 486 -1.45 -19.41 41.41
CA SER A 486 -2.13 -19.73 42.66
C SER A 486 -1.38 -19.10 43.84
N SER A 487 -2.11 -18.32 44.65
CA SER A 487 -1.71 -17.90 45.99
C SER A 487 -1.11 -19.10 46.73
N GLN A 488 0.14 -19.00 47.16
CA GLN A 488 0.77 -20.02 47.99
C GLN A 488 -0.12 -20.29 49.22
N PRO A 489 -0.43 -21.55 49.57
CA PRO A 489 -1.07 -21.86 50.83
C PRO A 489 -0.10 -21.46 51.96
N GLN A 490 -0.51 -20.54 52.84
CA GLN A 490 0.21 -20.30 54.09
C GLN A 490 0.40 -21.64 54.81
N PRO A 491 1.63 -22.02 55.20
CA PRO A 491 1.81 -23.24 55.96
C PRO A 491 1.12 -23.08 57.31
N LEU A 492 0.20 -24.00 57.60
CA LEU A 492 -0.41 -24.16 58.92
C LEU A 492 0.70 -24.23 59.97
N LEU A 493 0.85 -23.16 60.76
CA LEU A 493 1.65 -23.12 61.98
C LEU A 493 1.19 -24.27 62.89
N LYS A 494 2.02 -25.32 62.98
CA LYS A 494 1.89 -26.32 64.05
C LYS A 494 2.01 -25.60 65.40
N LYS A 495 0.90 -25.53 66.13
CA LYS A 495 0.87 -25.13 67.55
C LYS A 495 1.82 -26.03 68.34
N PRO A 496 2.79 -25.51 69.11
CA PRO A 496 3.52 -26.33 70.06
C PRO A 496 2.62 -26.68 71.26
N MET A 497 2.59 -27.97 71.61
CA MET A 497 2.04 -28.48 72.86
C MET A 497 2.76 -27.81 74.04
N ARG A 498 2.04 -26.97 74.78
CA ARG A 498 2.48 -26.46 76.09
C ARG A 498 1.81 -27.27 77.19
N TYR A 499 2.63 -27.99 77.95
CA TYR A 499 2.26 -28.63 79.21
C TYR A 499 1.72 -27.59 80.20
N ALA A 500 0.60 -27.91 80.84
CA ALA A 500 0.04 -27.16 81.94
C ALA A 500 0.81 -27.47 83.23
N HIS A 501 1.42 -26.45 83.84
CA HIS A 501 1.64 -26.43 85.28
C HIS A 501 1.01 -25.15 85.82
N ALA A 502 0.01 -25.34 86.68
CA ALA A 502 -0.65 -24.29 87.44
C ALA A 502 0.13 -24.01 88.72
N THR A 503 0.43 -22.73 89.00
CA THR A 503 0.41 -22.16 90.37
C THR A 503 0.46 -20.63 90.34
N ARG A 504 -0.71 -20.03 90.58
CA ARG A 504 -1.06 -18.98 91.56
C ARG A 504 -0.16 -17.74 91.80
N THR A 505 -0.83 -16.58 91.79
CA THR A 505 -0.61 -15.33 92.59
C THR A 505 0.66 -14.51 92.27
N ALA A 506 0.72 -13.17 92.26
CA ALA A 506 -0.15 -12.05 92.67
C ALA A 506 0.34 -10.78 91.89
N VAL A 507 -0.55 -9.88 91.45
CA VAL A 507 -0.80 -8.52 91.99
C VAL A 507 0.26 -7.44 91.68
N SER A 508 -0.28 -6.29 91.25
CA SER A 508 0.32 -4.96 91.07
C SER A 508 1.19 -4.81 89.81
N GLY A 509 1.04 -3.75 89.01
CA GLY A 509 0.27 -2.55 89.17
C GLY A 509 0.99 -1.45 88.39
N GLN A 510 0.20 -0.62 87.70
CA GLN A 510 0.55 0.74 87.29
C GLN A 510 1.70 0.91 86.28
N LEU A 511 1.73 1.90 85.40
CA LEU A 511 0.79 2.84 84.78
C LEU A 511 1.75 3.80 84.05
N SER A 512 1.39 4.23 82.83
CA SER A 512 1.88 5.46 82.17
C SER A 512 3.36 5.47 81.76
N ALA A 513 3.78 6.14 80.69
CA ALA A 513 3.11 7.01 79.72
C ALA A 513 3.91 6.95 78.41
#